data_AF-A0A350XK38-F1
#
_entry.id   AF-A0A350XK38-F1
#
_cell.length_a   1.000
_cell.length_b   1.000
_cell.length_c   1.000
_cell.angle_alpha   90.00
_cell.angle_beta   90.00
_cell.angle_gamma   90.00
#
_symmetry.space_group_name_H-M   'P 1'
#
loop_
_entity.id
_entity.type
_entity.pdbx_description
1 polymer ?
#
loop_
_entity_poly.entity_id
_entity_poly.type
_entity_poly.pdbx_seq_one_letter_code
_entity_poly.pdbx_strand_id
1 'polypeptide(L)'
;MGSKNMCKITPEELELKNKQAQLAALEAALAERELELTKLQGSLHAFEREYLRVVGVRYAKLDEIEAEIAKYLAFLNPKDAIARKQAVLAWEKAQTSKRAISAYASSAPNSQPGQSLKQLYREVAKRIHPDLATDEVERLRRQKLMALANQAYENGDKQKLEAIIQEWEHSPELVKGEGIAAELIRAIRKIAQVREQLNAIETEINTLKQSALYLLRDKAIDAGIEGRNLLAEMAYQLNKKIAKAKGWLEKLRVDRGVCA
;
A
#
# COMPACT_ATOMS: atom_id res chain seq x y z
N MET A 1 57.33 28.75 -29.25
CA MET A 1 57.29 27.86 -28.07
C MET A 1 55.99 28.11 -27.34
N GLY A 2 55.16 27.09 -27.19
CA GLY A 2 53.82 27.22 -26.59
C GLY A 2 53.14 25.87 -26.62
N SER A 3 53.74 24.88 -25.95
CA SER A 3 53.12 23.57 -25.77
C SER A 3 51.81 23.74 -25.02
N LYS A 4 50.72 23.48 -25.73
CA LYS A 4 49.39 23.27 -25.16
C LYS A 4 49.51 22.20 -24.07
N ASN A 5 49.34 22.61 -22.82
CA ASN A 5 49.08 21.70 -21.71
C ASN A 5 47.78 20.96 -22.00
N MET A 6 47.89 19.74 -22.56
CA MET A 6 46.83 18.76 -22.51
C MET A 6 46.62 18.39 -21.05
N CYS A 7 45.60 18.96 -20.40
CA CYS A 7 45.09 18.45 -19.13
C CYS A 7 44.70 16.99 -19.35
N LYS A 8 45.57 16.06 -18.94
CA LYS A 8 45.24 14.64 -18.87
C LYS A 8 44.29 14.48 -17.69
N ILE A 9 43.03 14.19 -17.97
CA ILE A 9 42.04 13.81 -16.96
C ILE A 9 42.65 12.69 -16.11
N THR A 10 42.62 12.85 -14.79
CA THR A 10 43.15 11.83 -13.88
C THR A 10 42.26 10.57 -13.91
N PRO A 11 42.80 9.37 -13.64
CA PRO A 11 41.98 8.16 -13.52
C PRO A 11 40.80 8.33 -12.55
N GLU A 12 41.03 9.05 -11.45
CA GLU A 12 40.04 9.35 -10.42
C GLU A 12 38.93 10.30 -10.94
N GLU A 13 39.28 11.31 -11.75
CA GLU A 13 38.30 12.19 -12.41
C GLU A 13 37.45 11.43 -13.44
N LEU A 14 38.06 10.51 -14.18
CA LEU A 14 37.35 9.68 -15.15
C LEU A 14 36.38 8.71 -14.44
N GLU A 15 36.83 8.06 -13.36
CA GLU A 15 35.98 7.22 -12.51
C GLU A 15 34.81 8.01 -11.92
N LEU A 16 35.08 9.21 -11.38
CA LEU A 16 34.04 10.08 -10.84
C LEU A 16 33.00 10.41 -11.90
N LYS A 17 33.42 10.80 -13.11
CA LYS A 17 32.52 11.07 -14.23
C LYS A 17 31.68 9.86 -14.60
N ASN A 18 32.27 8.66 -14.61
CA ASN A 18 31.56 7.41 -14.87
C ASN A 18 30.52 7.12 -13.77
N LYS A 19 30.86 7.31 -12.48
CA LYS A 19 29.90 7.15 -11.38
C LYS A 19 28.78 8.18 -11.43
N GLN A 20 29.07 9.43 -11.77
CA GLN A 20 28.03 10.45 -11.94
C GLN A 20 27.08 10.12 -13.08
N ALA A 21 27.59 9.65 -14.23
CA ALA A 21 26.75 9.19 -15.34
C ALA A 21 25.89 7.98 -14.95
N GLN A 22 26.48 7.02 -14.22
CA GLN A 22 25.77 5.86 -13.69
C GLN A 22 24.66 6.27 -12.70
N LEU A 23 24.95 7.21 -11.80
CA LEU A 23 23.99 7.73 -10.84
C LEU A 23 22.82 8.40 -11.56
N ALA A 24 23.09 9.27 -12.53
CA ALA A 24 22.06 9.96 -13.31
C ALA A 24 21.14 8.96 -14.05
N ALA A 25 21.71 7.90 -14.62
CA ALA A 25 20.92 6.85 -15.26
C ALA A 25 20.04 6.09 -14.26
N LEU A 26 20.55 5.82 -13.06
CA LEU A 26 19.77 5.15 -12.00
C LEU A 26 18.67 6.05 -11.43
N GLU A 27 18.93 7.35 -11.24
CA GLU A 27 17.93 8.32 -10.79
C GLU A 27 16.80 8.47 -11.82
N ALA A 28 17.12 8.46 -13.12
CA ALA A 28 16.11 8.46 -14.18
C ALA A 28 15.26 7.17 -14.15
N ALA A 29 15.87 6.01 -13.96
CA ALA A 29 15.16 4.75 -13.82
C ALA A 29 14.28 4.72 -12.56
N LEU A 30 14.75 5.30 -11.45
CA LEU A 30 13.98 5.42 -10.21
C LEU A 30 12.71 6.23 -10.45
N ALA A 31 12.83 7.41 -11.06
CA ALA A 31 11.68 8.26 -11.37
C ALA A 31 10.65 7.56 -12.27
N GLU A 32 11.10 6.76 -13.25
CA GLU A 32 10.20 5.98 -14.10
C GLU A 32 9.43 4.90 -13.31
N ARG A 33 10.12 4.18 -12.43
CA ARG A 33 9.50 3.13 -11.59
C ARG A 33 8.56 3.69 -10.54
N GLU A 34 8.89 4.84 -9.93
CA GLU A 34 8.00 5.56 -9.01
C GLU A 34 6.70 6.00 -9.72
N LEU A 35 6.83 6.47 -10.96
CA LEU A 35 5.68 6.82 -11.79
C LEU A 35 4.84 5.59 -12.14
N GLU A 36 5.46 4.44 -12.47
CA GLU A 36 4.74 3.18 -12.69
C GLU A 36 3.96 2.75 -11.45
N LEU A 37 4.60 2.76 -10.28
CA LEU A 37 3.98 2.40 -9.00
C LEU A 37 2.77 3.30 -8.71
N THR A 38 2.93 4.61 -8.84
CA THR A 38 1.86 5.59 -8.60
C THR A 38 0.67 5.37 -9.55
N LYS A 39 0.95 5.13 -10.84
CA LYS A 39 -0.09 4.81 -11.85
C LYS A 39 -0.81 3.51 -11.49
N LEU A 40 -0.08 2.48 -11.08
CA LEU A 40 -0.62 1.19 -10.71
C LEU A 40 -1.54 1.29 -9.48
N GLN A 41 -1.06 1.92 -8.40
CA GLN A 41 -1.84 2.18 -7.19
C GLN A 41 -3.11 2.99 -7.51
N GLY A 42 -2.99 4.08 -8.28
CA GLY A 42 -4.12 4.90 -8.70
C GLY A 42 -5.16 4.11 -9.51
N SER A 43 -4.69 3.27 -10.45
CA SER A 43 -5.58 2.42 -11.26
C SER A 43 -6.27 1.34 -10.44
N LEU A 44 -5.58 0.74 -9.47
CA LEU A 44 -6.16 -0.25 -8.55
C LEU A 44 -7.22 0.40 -7.65
N HIS A 45 -6.96 1.56 -7.07
CA HIS A 45 -7.95 2.27 -6.26
C HIS A 45 -9.18 2.70 -7.08
N ALA A 46 -8.98 3.12 -8.33
CA ALA A 46 -10.10 3.44 -9.22
C ALA A 46 -10.93 2.19 -9.54
N PHE A 47 -10.29 1.06 -9.81
CA PHE A 47 -10.98 -0.20 -10.05
C PHE A 47 -11.70 -0.72 -8.80
N GLU A 48 -11.06 -0.63 -7.62
CA GLU A 48 -11.67 -0.96 -6.34
C GLU A 48 -12.94 -0.15 -6.10
N ARG A 49 -12.97 1.15 -6.49
CA ARG A 49 -14.17 2.00 -6.39
C ARG A 49 -15.31 1.44 -7.18
N GLU A 50 -15.02 1.13 -8.43
CA GLU A 50 -16.04 0.61 -9.31
C GLU A 50 -16.51 -0.78 -8.87
N TYR A 51 -15.58 -1.65 -8.46
CA TYR A 51 -15.88 -2.98 -7.93
C TYR A 51 -16.77 -2.90 -6.69
N LEU A 52 -16.43 -2.08 -5.69
CA LEU A 52 -17.23 -1.99 -4.46
C LEU A 52 -18.63 -1.41 -4.74
N ARG A 53 -18.72 -0.41 -5.62
CA ARG A 53 -19.99 0.20 -6.04
C ARG A 53 -20.90 -0.79 -6.77
N VAL A 54 -20.34 -1.58 -7.68
CA VAL A 54 -21.12 -2.52 -8.52
C VAL A 54 -21.32 -3.87 -7.83
N VAL A 55 -20.27 -4.47 -7.33
CA VAL A 55 -20.28 -5.84 -6.80
C VAL A 55 -20.33 -5.84 -5.26
N GLY A 56 -19.53 -5.00 -4.61
CA GLY A 56 -19.40 -4.96 -3.15
C GLY A 56 -20.72 -4.71 -2.41
N VAL A 57 -21.49 -3.70 -2.82
CA VAL A 57 -22.81 -3.40 -2.24
C VAL A 57 -23.75 -4.61 -2.33
N ARG A 58 -23.67 -5.40 -3.40
CA ARG A 58 -24.50 -6.59 -3.61
C ARG A 58 -24.07 -7.74 -2.69
N TYR A 59 -22.77 -7.96 -2.50
CA TYR A 59 -22.28 -8.91 -1.50
C TYR A 59 -22.73 -8.54 -0.10
N ALA A 60 -22.58 -7.27 0.30
CA ALA A 60 -23.05 -6.81 1.61
C ALA A 60 -24.56 -7.05 1.78
N LYS A 61 -25.35 -6.82 0.73
CA LYS A 61 -26.79 -7.10 0.78
C LYS A 61 -27.11 -8.59 0.88
N LEU A 62 -26.36 -9.43 0.17
CA LEU A 62 -26.52 -10.88 0.25
C LEU A 62 -26.17 -11.39 1.65
N ASP A 63 -25.05 -10.95 2.21
CA ASP A 63 -24.61 -11.31 3.57
C ASP A 63 -25.64 -10.89 4.63
N GLU A 64 -26.25 -9.71 4.48
CA GLU A 64 -27.34 -9.26 5.36
C GLU A 64 -28.54 -10.21 5.33
N ILE A 65 -28.98 -10.64 4.14
CA ILE A 65 -30.10 -11.57 3.99
C ILE A 65 -29.74 -12.95 4.52
N GLU A 66 -28.52 -13.44 4.25
CA GLU A 66 -28.02 -14.71 4.78
C GLU A 66 -27.98 -14.69 6.32
N ALA A 67 -27.57 -13.57 6.93
CA ALA A 67 -27.60 -13.39 8.36
C ALA A 67 -29.03 -13.41 8.93
N GLU A 68 -29.98 -12.75 8.26
CA GLU A 68 -31.39 -12.81 8.63
C GLU A 68 -31.93 -14.23 8.57
N ILE A 69 -31.63 -14.97 7.49
CA ILE A 69 -32.07 -16.36 7.35
C ILE A 69 -31.47 -17.24 8.45
N ALA A 70 -30.16 -17.14 8.69
CA ALA A 70 -29.50 -17.93 9.74
C ALA A 70 -30.08 -17.61 11.13
N LYS A 71 -30.39 -16.34 11.40
CA LYS A 71 -31.10 -15.92 12.62
C LYS A 71 -32.47 -16.56 12.72
N TYR A 72 -33.27 -16.55 11.65
CA TYR A 72 -34.57 -17.21 11.63
C TYR A 72 -34.46 -18.72 11.88
N LEU A 73 -33.52 -19.41 11.22
CA LEU A 73 -33.31 -20.85 11.42
C LEU A 73 -32.90 -21.18 12.86
N ALA A 74 -32.04 -20.37 13.47
CA ALA A 74 -31.66 -20.52 14.87
C ALA A 74 -32.84 -20.27 15.82
N PHE A 75 -33.72 -19.32 15.49
CA PHE A 75 -34.95 -19.06 16.25
C PHE A 75 -35.95 -20.23 16.14
N LEU A 76 -36.08 -20.83 14.95
CA LEU A 76 -36.98 -21.97 14.73
C LEU A 76 -36.51 -23.23 15.45
N ASN A 77 -35.19 -23.37 15.66
CA ASN A 77 -34.59 -24.50 16.36
C ASN A 77 -33.72 -24.02 17.54
N PRO A 78 -34.33 -23.54 18.65
CA PRO A 78 -33.57 -22.94 19.76
C PRO A 78 -32.58 -23.89 20.43
N LYS A 79 -32.76 -25.22 20.29
CA LYS A 79 -31.86 -26.24 20.85
C LYS A 79 -30.66 -26.55 19.94
N ASP A 80 -30.73 -26.22 18.66
CA ASP A 80 -29.64 -26.46 17.70
C ASP A 80 -28.49 -25.46 17.91
N ALA A 81 -27.39 -25.95 18.48
CA ALA A 81 -26.20 -25.16 18.73
C ALA A 81 -25.47 -24.75 17.44
N ILE A 82 -25.56 -25.55 16.37
CA ILE A 82 -24.91 -25.26 15.09
C ILE A 82 -25.62 -24.08 14.42
N ALA A 83 -26.96 -24.11 14.38
CA ALA A 83 -27.75 -23.01 13.82
C ALA A 83 -27.49 -21.67 14.55
N ARG A 84 -27.42 -21.68 15.89
CA ARG A 84 -27.07 -20.47 16.67
C ARG A 84 -25.68 -19.94 16.32
N LYS A 85 -24.67 -20.82 16.23
CA LYS A 85 -23.30 -20.42 15.86
C LYS A 85 -23.24 -19.85 14.44
N GLN A 86 -23.96 -20.47 13.49
CA GLN A 86 -24.05 -19.99 12.11
C GLN A 86 -24.71 -18.61 12.03
N ALA A 87 -25.75 -18.34 12.82
CA ALA A 87 -26.39 -17.04 12.89
C ALA A 87 -25.42 -15.93 13.36
N VAL A 88 -24.59 -16.22 14.37
CA VAL A 88 -23.57 -15.28 14.85
C VAL A 88 -22.52 -15.01 13.77
N LEU A 89 -21.96 -16.05 13.16
CA LEU A 89 -20.95 -15.91 12.10
C LEU A 89 -21.49 -15.14 10.89
N ALA A 90 -22.72 -15.43 10.47
CA ALA A 90 -23.36 -14.74 9.36
C ALA A 90 -23.61 -13.25 9.69
N TRP A 91 -24.03 -12.95 10.92
CA TRP A 91 -24.18 -11.56 11.37
C TRP A 91 -22.85 -10.80 11.39
N GLU A 92 -21.79 -11.42 11.93
CA GLU A 92 -20.45 -10.82 11.94
C GLU A 92 -19.98 -10.52 10.51
N LYS A 93 -20.15 -11.47 9.59
CA LYS A 93 -19.83 -11.30 8.17
C LYS A 93 -20.65 -10.17 7.53
N ALA A 94 -21.96 -10.08 7.80
CA ALA A 94 -22.78 -8.99 7.30
C ALA A 94 -22.33 -7.62 7.82
N GLN A 95 -21.93 -7.54 9.10
CA GLN A 95 -21.40 -6.30 9.68
C GLN A 95 -20.05 -5.91 9.10
N THR A 96 -19.13 -6.86 8.87
CA THR A 96 -17.83 -6.57 8.26
C THR A 96 -18.01 -6.07 6.82
N SER A 97 -18.84 -6.75 6.01
CA SER A 97 -19.18 -6.33 4.65
C SER A 97 -19.84 -4.94 4.64
N LYS A 98 -20.79 -4.66 5.54
CA LYS A 98 -21.45 -3.35 5.65
C LYS A 98 -20.47 -2.24 6.05
N ARG A 99 -19.60 -2.49 7.02
CA ARG A 99 -18.55 -1.55 7.45
C ARG A 99 -17.57 -1.26 6.33
N ALA A 100 -17.14 -2.28 5.58
CA ALA A 100 -16.26 -2.11 4.43
C ALA A 100 -16.88 -1.15 3.40
N ILE A 101 -18.15 -1.35 3.05
CA ILE A 101 -18.88 -0.46 2.12
C ILE A 101 -19.07 0.95 2.70
N SER A 102 -19.39 1.08 3.99
CA SER A 102 -19.59 2.37 4.64
C SER A 102 -18.30 3.18 4.76
N ALA A 103 -17.20 2.52 5.15
CA ALA A 103 -15.87 3.13 5.22
C ALA A 103 -15.46 3.64 3.84
N TYR A 104 -15.80 2.87 2.81
CA TYR A 104 -15.53 3.25 1.43
C TYR A 104 -16.38 4.42 0.91
N ALA A 105 -17.66 4.44 1.25
CA ALA A 105 -18.53 5.57 0.92
C ALA A 105 -18.10 6.86 1.62
N SER A 106 -17.41 6.74 2.77
CA SER A 106 -16.94 7.86 3.58
C SER A 106 -15.49 8.27 3.27
N SER A 107 -14.71 7.41 2.61
CA SER A 107 -13.33 7.73 2.26
C SER A 107 -13.32 8.75 1.11
N ALA A 108 -12.99 10.00 1.44
CA ALA A 108 -12.59 10.99 0.45
C ALA A 108 -11.35 10.50 -0.33
N PRO A 109 -11.08 11.00 -1.56
CA PRO A 109 -10.11 10.41 -2.49
C PRO A 109 -8.63 10.38 -2.03
N ASN A 110 -8.28 10.91 -0.86
CA ASN A 110 -6.91 11.25 -0.47
C ASN A 110 -6.35 10.50 0.75
N SER A 111 -6.97 9.42 1.22
CA SER A 111 -6.39 8.63 2.31
C SER A 111 -5.67 7.41 1.76
N GLN A 112 -4.37 7.57 1.46
CA GLN A 112 -3.49 6.43 1.20
C GLN A 112 -3.50 5.47 2.41
N PRO A 113 -3.45 4.14 2.20
CA PRO A 113 -3.32 3.18 3.30
C PRO A 113 -1.91 3.30 3.90
N GLY A 114 -1.78 4.07 4.97
CA GLY A 114 -0.52 4.25 5.69
C GLY A 114 -0.20 3.06 6.59
N GLN A 115 1.05 2.60 6.54
CA GLN A 115 1.66 1.81 7.63
C GLN A 115 1.30 2.41 8.99
N SER A 116 1.06 1.57 10.00
CA SER A 116 0.72 2.07 11.33
C SER A 116 1.84 2.96 11.87
N LEU A 117 1.50 4.08 12.52
CA LEU A 117 2.45 5.05 13.08
C LEU A 117 3.53 4.38 13.95
N LYS A 118 3.17 3.32 14.67
CA LYS A 118 4.06 2.52 15.53
C LYS A 118 5.09 1.70 14.74
N GLN A 119 4.73 1.18 13.56
CA GLN A 119 5.67 0.50 12.68
C GLN A 119 6.66 1.49 12.07
N LEU A 120 6.14 2.62 11.57
CA LEU A 120 6.95 3.68 10.98
C LEU A 120 7.98 4.21 11.98
N TYR A 121 7.56 4.53 13.21
CA TYR A 121 8.48 4.97 14.27
C TYR A 121 9.56 3.93 14.60
N ARG A 122 9.22 2.63 14.63
CA ARG A 122 10.19 1.57 14.87
C ARG A 122 11.23 1.48 13.74
N GLU A 123 10.80 1.73 12.51
CA GLU A 123 11.69 1.83 11.35
C GLU A 123 12.62 3.04 11.43
N VAL A 124 12.08 4.21 11.79
CA VAL A 124 12.85 5.45 12.01
C VAL A 124 13.93 5.20 13.06
N ALA A 125 13.53 4.73 14.25
CA ALA A 125 14.42 4.49 15.38
C ALA A 125 15.54 3.48 15.06
N LYS A 126 15.26 2.43 14.27
CA LYS A 126 16.27 1.45 13.86
C LYS A 126 17.34 2.08 12.95
N ARG A 127 16.97 3.04 12.10
CA ARG A 127 17.88 3.70 11.14
C ARG A 127 18.70 4.83 11.78
N ILE A 128 18.11 5.58 12.70
CA ILE A 128 18.75 6.79 13.29
C ILE A 128 19.31 6.58 14.71
N HIS A 129 19.37 5.33 15.21
CA HIS A 129 19.80 5.07 16.59
C HIS A 129 21.25 5.57 16.85
N PRO A 130 21.51 6.30 17.95
CA PRO A 130 22.83 6.84 18.27
C PRO A 130 23.91 5.76 18.48
N ASP A 131 23.56 4.56 18.94
CA ASP A 131 24.50 3.44 19.14
C ASP A 131 25.13 2.90 17.85
N LEU A 132 24.55 3.23 16.69
CA LEU A 132 25.08 2.86 15.39
C LEU A 132 26.07 3.91 14.83
N ALA A 133 26.47 4.91 15.62
CA ALA A 133 27.43 5.95 15.25
C ALA A 133 28.88 5.46 15.30
N THR A 134 29.72 5.97 14.39
CA THR A 134 31.15 5.66 14.30
C THR A 134 32.05 6.74 14.88
N ASP A 135 31.53 7.95 15.11
CA ASP A 135 32.23 9.04 15.80
C ASP A 135 31.30 9.86 16.74
N GLU A 136 31.90 10.70 17.59
CA GLU A 136 31.19 11.50 18.60
C GLU A 136 30.28 12.57 17.98
N VAL A 137 30.61 13.07 16.79
CA VAL A 137 29.85 14.10 16.08
C VAL A 137 28.59 13.50 15.46
N GLU A 138 28.72 12.31 14.88
CA GLU A 138 27.64 11.47 14.35
C GLU A 138 26.71 11.03 15.48
N ARG A 139 27.25 10.62 16.63
CA ARG A 139 26.47 10.24 17.82
C ARG A 139 25.56 11.38 18.29
N LEU A 140 26.10 12.59 18.45
CA LEU A 140 25.33 13.78 18.84
C LEU A 140 24.25 14.15 17.81
N ARG A 141 24.52 13.94 16.52
CA ARG A 141 23.57 14.24 15.43
C ARG A 141 22.42 13.24 15.39
N ARG A 142 22.72 11.95 15.55
CA ARG A 142 21.73 10.88 15.70
C ARG A 142 20.88 11.06 16.96
N GLN A 143 21.49 11.51 18.05
CA GLN A 143 20.76 11.85 19.28
C GLN A 143 19.74 12.98 19.06
N LYS A 144 20.09 14.01 18.28
CA LYS A 144 19.15 15.08 17.89
C LYS A 144 18.02 14.60 16.98
N LEU A 145 18.33 13.77 15.97
CA LEU A 145 17.31 13.18 15.09
C LEU A 145 16.37 12.24 15.84
N MET A 146 16.90 11.45 16.78
CA MET A 146 16.10 10.58 17.64
C MET A 146 15.14 11.40 18.52
N ALA A 147 15.59 12.53 19.07
CA ALA A 147 14.71 13.43 19.82
C ALA A 147 13.57 13.99 18.95
N LEU A 148 13.86 14.37 17.69
CA LEU A 148 12.84 14.84 16.74
C LEU A 148 11.86 13.72 16.34
N ALA A 149 12.34 12.49 16.17
CA ALA A 149 11.49 11.34 15.87
C ALA A 149 10.58 10.97 17.05
N ASN A 150 11.09 11.02 18.29
CA ASN A 150 10.29 10.83 19.50
C ASN A 150 9.17 11.88 19.58
N GLN A 151 9.50 13.14 19.30
CA GLN A 151 8.53 14.23 19.31
C GLN A 151 7.48 14.07 18.19
N ALA A 152 7.87 13.62 16.99
CA ALA A 152 6.92 13.35 15.90
C ALA A 152 5.99 12.17 16.23
N TYR A 153 6.52 11.13 16.89
CA TYR A 153 5.73 9.99 17.35
C TYR A 153 4.72 10.35 18.44
N GLU A 154 5.13 11.14 19.43
CA GLU A 154 4.25 11.64 20.50
C GLU A 154 3.10 12.48 19.95
N ASN A 155 3.35 13.28 18.91
CA ASN A 155 2.34 14.12 18.26
C ASN A 155 1.51 13.39 17.20
N GLY A 156 1.79 12.10 16.92
CA GLY A 156 1.10 11.36 15.86
C GLY A 156 1.41 11.84 14.44
N ASP A 157 2.52 12.57 14.24
CA ASP A 157 2.87 13.22 12.98
C ASP A 157 3.60 12.25 12.05
N LYS A 158 2.81 11.49 11.28
CA LYS A 158 3.30 10.48 10.34
C LYS A 158 4.19 11.07 9.23
N GLN A 159 3.80 12.22 8.70
CA GLN A 159 4.54 12.87 7.60
C GLN A 159 5.95 13.30 8.05
N LYS A 160 6.06 13.76 9.30
CA LYS A 160 7.34 14.16 9.87
C LYS A 160 8.26 12.98 10.15
N LEU A 161 7.71 11.82 10.52
CA LEU A 161 8.49 10.58 10.64
C LEU A 161 9.01 10.09 9.27
N GLU A 162 8.19 10.16 8.22
CA GLU A 162 8.61 9.87 6.84
C GLU A 162 9.71 10.84 6.36
N ALA A 163 9.57 12.14 6.65
CA ALA A 163 10.55 13.15 6.30
C ALA A 163 11.92 12.94 6.99
N ILE A 164 11.94 12.51 8.26
CA ILE A 164 13.17 12.23 9.01
C ILE A 164 13.95 11.06 8.41
N ILE A 165 13.25 9.99 7.97
CA ILE A 165 13.91 8.87 7.27
C ILE A 165 14.49 9.35 5.94
N GLN A 166 13.71 10.09 5.15
CA GLN A 166 14.18 10.59 3.86
C GLN A 166 15.41 11.49 4.03
N GLU A 167 15.37 12.47 4.94
CA GLU A 167 16.49 13.38 5.16
C GLU A 167 17.77 12.66 5.64
N TRP A 168 17.62 11.57 6.40
CA TRP A 168 18.73 10.73 6.86
C TRP A 168 19.29 9.83 5.76
N GLU A 169 18.42 9.13 5.03
CA GLU A 169 18.82 8.24 3.94
C GLU A 169 19.47 9.04 2.81
N HIS A 170 19.00 10.25 2.55
CA HIS A 170 19.49 11.15 1.50
C HIS A 170 20.67 12.05 1.92
N SER A 171 21.49 11.67 2.91
CA SER A 171 22.66 12.48 3.32
C SER A 171 24.03 11.91 2.85
N PRO A 172 24.34 11.94 1.55
CA PRO A 172 25.67 11.62 1.02
C PRO A 172 26.72 12.70 1.38
N GLU A 173 26.29 13.84 1.90
CA GLU A 173 27.16 14.94 2.39
C GLU A 173 27.96 14.57 3.66
N LEU A 174 27.73 13.40 4.24
CA LEU A 174 28.45 12.89 5.43
C LEU A 174 29.94 12.56 5.16
N VAL A 175 30.38 12.47 3.91
CA VAL A 175 31.80 12.33 3.57
C VAL A 175 32.48 13.70 3.71
N LYS A 176 33.14 13.94 4.85
CA LYS A 176 33.99 15.11 5.06
C LYS A 176 35.26 15.01 4.20
N GLY A 177 35.54 16.08 3.46
CA GLY A 177 36.73 16.20 2.61
C GLY A 177 36.41 16.90 1.28
N GLU A 178 37.26 17.84 0.90
CA GLU A 178 37.29 18.44 -0.43
C GLU A 178 38.16 17.56 -1.35
N GLY A 179 37.74 17.36 -2.61
CA GLY A 179 38.52 16.62 -3.61
C GLY A 179 37.78 15.45 -4.27
N ILE A 180 38.34 14.99 -5.40
CA ILE A 180 37.77 14.00 -6.32
C ILE A 180 37.45 12.67 -5.61
N ALA A 181 38.31 12.22 -4.69
CA ALA A 181 38.10 10.98 -3.94
C ALA A 181 36.87 11.04 -3.01
N ALA A 182 36.62 12.19 -2.36
CA ALA A 182 35.45 12.37 -1.52
C ALA A 182 34.18 12.36 -2.37
N GLU A 183 34.17 13.06 -3.50
CA GLU A 183 33.05 13.07 -4.45
C GLU A 183 32.75 11.68 -5.02
N LEU A 184 33.79 10.89 -5.31
CA LEU A 184 33.66 9.52 -5.78
C LEU A 184 32.96 8.64 -4.74
N ILE A 185 33.35 8.73 -3.47
CA ILE A 185 32.70 8.00 -2.37
C ILE A 185 31.24 8.43 -2.22
N ARG A 186 30.93 9.73 -2.32
CA ARG A 186 29.54 10.23 -2.27
C ARG A 186 28.71 9.66 -3.42
N ALA A 187 29.26 9.64 -4.64
CA ALA A 187 28.58 9.08 -5.81
C ALA A 187 28.31 7.58 -5.64
N ILE A 188 29.29 6.81 -5.14
CA ILE A 188 29.13 5.36 -4.87
C ILE A 188 28.03 5.10 -3.84
N ARG A 189 27.98 5.89 -2.75
CA ARG A 189 26.93 5.76 -1.73
C ARG A 189 25.54 6.07 -2.29
N LYS A 190 25.39 7.17 -3.05
CA LYS A 190 24.13 7.50 -3.73
C LYS A 190 23.68 6.39 -4.68
N ILE A 191 24.60 5.83 -5.47
CA ILE A 191 24.30 4.69 -6.37
C ILE A 191 23.76 3.50 -5.60
N ALA A 192 24.37 3.15 -4.46
CA ALA A 192 23.90 2.04 -3.63
C ALA A 192 22.48 2.30 -3.09
N GLN A 193 22.21 3.51 -2.62
CA GLN A 193 20.90 3.92 -2.13
C GLN A 193 19.82 3.86 -3.21
N VAL A 194 20.07 4.46 -4.38
CA VAL A 194 19.09 4.47 -5.48
C VAL A 194 18.78 3.04 -5.95
N ARG A 195 19.77 2.14 -5.94
CA ARG A 195 19.55 0.72 -6.24
C ARG A 195 18.67 0.02 -5.21
N GLU A 196 18.85 0.30 -3.94
CA GLU A 196 17.99 -0.25 -2.88
C GLU A 196 16.55 0.23 -3.03
N GLN A 197 16.35 1.52 -3.30
CA GLN A 197 15.03 2.11 -3.55
C GLN A 197 14.36 1.49 -4.79
N LEU A 198 15.10 1.33 -5.89
CA LEU A 198 14.62 0.65 -7.09
C LEU A 198 14.15 -0.78 -6.81
N ASN A 199 14.94 -1.55 -6.06
CA ASN A 199 14.56 -2.91 -5.67
C ASN A 199 13.29 -2.92 -4.81
N ALA A 200 13.17 -2.00 -3.85
CA ALA A 200 11.98 -1.91 -3.00
C ALA A 200 10.72 -1.62 -3.84
N ILE A 201 10.78 -0.64 -4.74
CA ILE A 201 9.67 -0.31 -5.65
C ILE A 201 9.31 -1.49 -6.55
N GLU A 202 10.30 -2.20 -7.08
CA GLU A 202 10.05 -3.37 -7.92
C GLU A 202 9.36 -4.50 -7.14
N THR A 203 9.76 -4.73 -5.88
CA THR A 203 9.07 -5.71 -5.02
C THR A 203 7.63 -5.28 -4.71
N GLU A 204 7.38 -3.98 -4.50
CA GLU A 204 6.04 -3.46 -4.26
C GLU A 204 5.16 -3.62 -5.50
N ILE A 205 5.65 -3.23 -6.68
CA ILE A 205 4.96 -3.41 -7.96
C ILE A 205 4.60 -4.88 -8.16
N ASN A 206 5.54 -5.79 -7.93
CA ASN A 206 5.30 -7.23 -8.08
C ASN A 206 4.26 -7.75 -7.07
N THR A 207 4.30 -7.27 -5.83
CA THR A 207 3.31 -7.60 -4.79
C THR A 207 1.92 -7.13 -5.19
N LEU A 208 1.79 -5.90 -5.70
CA LEU A 208 0.53 -5.37 -6.22
C LEU A 208 0.02 -6.18 -7.41
N LYS A 209 0.90 -6.56 -8.35
CA LYS A 209 0.55 -7.40 -9.52
C LYS A 209 0.08 -8.81 -9.13
N GLN A 210 0.50 -9.32 -7.97
CA GLN A 210 0.04 -10.62 -7.44
C GLN A 210 -1.23 -10.53 -6.60
N SER A 211 -1.69 -9.31 -6.27
CA SER A 211 -2.89 -9.13 -5.46
C SER A 211 -4.15 -9.60 -6.18
N ALA A 212 -5.12 -10.12 -5.42
CA ALA A 212 -6.40 -10.56 -5.98
C ALA A 212 -7.16 -9.44 -6.71
N LEU A 213 -7.04 -8.19 -6.22
CA LEU A 213 -7.64 -7.03 -6.83
C LEU A 213 -7.03 -6.72 -8.20
N TYR A 214 -5.70 -6.82 -8.33
CA TYR A 214 -5.03 -6.65 -9.61
C TYR A 214 -5.45 -7.73 -10.61
N LEU A 215 -5.42 -9.00 -10.20
CA LEU A 215 -5.81 -10.11 -11.08
C LEU A 215 -7.28 -9.99 -11.53
N LEU A 216 -8.16 -9.47 -10.67
CA LEU A 216 -9.55 -9.19 -11.04
C LEU A 216 -9.67 -8.02 -12.00
N ARG A 217 -8.90 -6.94 -11.79
CA ARG A 217 -8.83 -5.79 -12.71
C ARG A 217 -8.38 -6.22 -14.09
N ASP A 218 -7.33 -7.04 -14.17
CA ASP A 218 -6.77 -7.54 -15.43
C ASP A 218 -7.82 -8.33 -16.23
N LYS A 219 -8.49 -9.30 -15.56
CA LYS A 219 -9.61 -10.04 -16.15
C LYS A 219 -10.76 -9.15 -16.60
N ALA A 220 -11.05 -8.07 -15.87
CA ALA A 220 -12.10 -7.13 -16.25
C ALA A 220 -11.71 -6.31 -17.48
N ILE A 221 -10.43 -5.96 -17.63
CA ILE A 221 -9.90 -5.30 -18.82
C ILE A 221 -9.95 -6.24 -20.02
N ASP A 222 -9.49 -7.49 -19.87
CA ASP A 222 -9.53 -8.51 -20.92
C ASP A 222 -10.97 -8.73 -21.42
N ALA A 223 -11.92 -8.87 -20.49
CA ALA A 223 -13.34 -8.95 -20.84
C ALA A 223 -13.81 -7.69 -21.60
N GLY A 224 -13.34 -6.51 -21.19
CA GLY A 224 -13.65 -5.24 -21.86
C GLY A 224 -13.13 -5.17 -23.30
N ILE A 225 -11.94 -5.72 -23.57
CA ILE A 225 -11.38 -5.83 -24.93
C ILE A 225 -12.28 -6.72 -25.81
N GLU A 226 -12.86 -7.76 -25.23
CA GLU A 226 -13.86 -8.62 -25.89
C GLU A 226 -15.27 -8.01 -25.96
N GLY A 227 -15.46 -6.77 -25.52
CA GLY A 227 -16.76 -6.08 -25.49
C GLY A 227 -17.70 -6.55 -24.37
N ARG A 228 -17.20 -7.32 -23.40
CA ARG A 228 -17.94 -7.80 -22.23
C ARG A 228 -17.70 -6.91 -21.02
N ASN A 229 -18.64 -6.90 -20.08
CA ASN A 229 -18.48 -6.17 -18.81
C ASN A 229 -18.53 -7.15 -17.63
N LEU A 230 -17.35 -7.58 -17.19
CA LEU A 230 -17.21 -8.59 -16.13
C LEU A 230 -17.90 -8.16 -14.82
N LEU A 231 -17.77 -6.89 -14.41
CA LEU A 231 -18.39 -6.42 -13.17
C LEU A 231 -19.92 -6.42 -13.26
N ALA A 232 -20.48 -6.09 -14.42
CA ALA A 232 -21.92 -6.15 -14.67
C ALA A 232 -22.44 -7.61 -14.67
N GLU A 233 -21.70 -8.53 -15.26
CA GLU A 233 -22.02 -9.96 -15.22
C GLU A 233 -22.01 -10.50 -13.78
N MET A 234 -20.98 -10.19 -13.00
CA MET A 234 -20.91 -10.54 -11.58
C MET A 234 -22.09 -9.96 -10.80
N ALA A 235 -22.40 -8.68 -11.02
CA ALA A 235 -23.55 -8.01 -10.40
C ALA A 235 -24.88 -8.70 -10.75
N TYR A 236 -25.05 -9.12 -12.00
CA TYR A 236 -26.23 -9.87 -12.44
C TYR A 236 -26.34 -11.22 -11.71
N GLN A 237 -25.26 -11.99 -11.61
CA GLN A 237 -25.28 -13.26 -10.89
C GLN A 237 -25.57 -13.08 -9.39
N LEU A 238 -25.01 -12.04 -8.77
CA LEU A 238 -25.30 -11.71 -7.38
C LEU A 238 -26.75 -11.29 -7.18
N ASN A 239 -27.32 -10.50 -8.08
CA ASN A 239 -28.74 -10.14 -8.02
C ASN A 239 -29.64 -11.38 -8.07
N LYS A 240 -29.30 -12.40 -8.87
CA LYS A 240 -30.03 -13.68 -8.88
C LYS A 240 -29.91 -14.41 -7.55
N LYS A 241 -28.73 -14.43 -6.93
CA LYS A 241 -28.54 -15.03 -5.59
C LYS A 241 -29.34 -14.28 -4.52
N ILE A 242 -29.30 -12.95 -4.53
CA ILE A 242 -30.08 -12.09 -3.64
C ILE A 242 -31.57 -12.37 -3.79
N ALA A 243 -32.08 -12.43 -5.02
CA ALA A 243 -33.50 -12.73 -5.27
C ALA A 243 -33.91 -14.10 -4.72
N LYS A 244 -33.09 -15.13 -4.93
CA LYS A 244 -33.31 -16.46 -4.36
C LYS A 244 -33.30 -16.45 -2.83
N ALA A 245 -32.31 -15.79 -2.22
CA ALA A 245 -32.20 -15.69 -0.77
C ALA A 245 -33.39 -14.94 -0.16
N LYS A 246 -33.82 -13.82 -0.76
CA LYS A 246 -35.05 -13.11 -0.36
C LYS A 246 -36.29 -14.00 -0.45
N GLY A 247 -36.46 -14.71 -1.56
CA GLY A 247 -37.59 -15.61 -1.73
C GLY A 247 -37.61 -16.74 -0.69
N TRP A 248 -36.44 -17.25 -0.31
CA TRP A 248 -36.34 -18.26 0.75
C TRP A 248 -36.65 -17.66 2.13
N LEU A 249 -36.10 -16.50 2.45
CA LEU A 249 -36.41 -15.77 3.69
C LEU A 249 -37.91 -15.49 3.82
N GLU A 250 -38.57 -15.10 2.73
CA GLU A 250 -40.00 -14.82 2.74
C GLU A 250 -40.82 -16.08 2.97
N LYS A 251 -40.46 -17.21 2.32
CA LYS A 251 -41.10 -18.51 2.62
C LYS A 251 -40.97 -18.89 4.08
N LEU A 252 -39.78 -18.71 4.68
CA LEU A 252 -39.57 -18.97 6.11
C LEU A 252 -40.45 -18.10 7.01
N ARG A 253 -40.77 -16.87 6.59
CA ARG A 253 -41.67 -15.96 7.30
C ARG A 253 -43.15 -16.36 7.14
N VAL A 254 -43.56 -16.66 5.90
CA VAL A 254 -44.95 -16.99 5.54
C VAL A 254 -45.38 -18.35 6.09
N ASP A 255 -44.54 -19.39 6.00
CA ASP A 255 -44.87 -20.76 6.43
C ASP A 255 -45.22 -20.88 7.93
N ARG A 256 -45.02 -19.81 8.72
CA ARG A 256 -45.38 -19.78 10.14
C ARG A 256 -46.11 -18.51 10.62
N GLY A 257 -46.70 -17.72 9.71
CA GLY A 257 -47.66 -16.68 10.10
C GLY A 257 -47.09 -15.58 11.01
N VAL A 258 -45.80 -15.27 10.92
CA VAL A 258 -45.23 -14.08 11.60
C VAL A 258 -45.47 -12.88 10.68
N CYS A 259 -46.74 -12.46 10.60
CA CYS A 259 -47.05 -11.05 10.35
C CYS A 259 -46.57 -10.24 11.56
N ALA A 260 -46.09 -9.03 11.25
CA ALA A 260 -45.42 -8.07 12.13
C ALA A 260 -45.97 -7.95 13.57
#